data_AF-A0A6J6QQN9-F1
#
_entry.id   AF-A0A6J6QQN9-F1
#
_cell.length_a   1.000
_cell.length_b   1.000
_cell.length_c   1.000
_cell.angle_alpha   90.00
_cell.angle_beta   90.00
_cell.angle_gamma   90.00
#
_symmetry.space_group_name_H-M   'P 1'
#
loop_
_entity.id
_entity.type
_entity.pdbx_description
1 polymer ?
#
loop_
_entity_poly.entity_id
_entity_poly.type
_entity_poly.pdbx_seq_one_letter_code
_entity_poly.pdbx_strand_id
1 'polypeptide(L)'
;MWHSICVAENIDLPDFKIPHAEKIEWMIETNGWALEPVAAVPDSDPPLPGYAYTIGLNQSFSFPDLVIFGLAPVAVKGLIDLVIEQVTSGVEIPRDVPLVGLLDNELRCIFSTVDVKAHAHLFTTGVKWNRGKVGDMLQLVWPDRNGWLPYESGFDASMRMVQPTIGIAPTL
;
A
#
# COMPACT_ATOMS: atom_id res chain seq x y z
N MET A 1 23.76 -16.79 -53.36
CA MET A 1 22.42 -17.02 -52.78
C MET A 1 22.53 -16.89 -51.27
N TRP A 2 22.29 -15.70 -50.74
CA TRP A 2 21.97 -15.43 -49.32
C TRP A 2 21.11 -14.16 -49.34
N HIS A 3 19.86 -14.29 -48.90
CA HIS A 3 18.89 -13.20 -48.79
C HIS A 3 19.15 -12.46 -47.48
N SER A 4 19.55 -11.20 -47.52
CA SER A 4 19.49 -10.34 -46.32
C SER A 4 18.07 -9.81 -46.18
N ILE A 5 17.46 -10.24 -45.08
CA ILE A 5 16.11 -9.96 -44.62
C ILE A 5 15.96 -8.47 -44.31
N CYS A 6 14.84 -7.90 -44.75
CA CYS A 6 14.41 -6.53 -44.43
C CYS A 6 14.35 -6.34 -42.91
N VAL A 7 14.97 -5.25 -42.43
CA VAL A 7 14.83 -4.78 -41.05
C VAL A 7 13.37 -4.38 -40.86
N ALA A 8 12.69 -5.04 -39.92
CA ALA A 8 11.31 -4.71 -39.57
C ALA A 8 11.23 -3.27 -39.05
N GLU A 9 10.26 -2.53 -39.59
CA GLU A 9 9.86 -1.20 -39.16
C GLU A 9 9.65 -1.15 -37.64
N ASN A 10 10.02 -0.04 -37.02
CA ASN A 10 9.62 0.26 -35.63
C ASN A 10 8.09 0.21 -35.55
N ILE A 11 7.55 -0.88 -35.01
CA ILE A 11 6.14 -1.00 -34.68
C ILE A 11 5.88 -0.08 -33.49
N ASP A 12 5.32 1.08 -33.75
CA ASP A 12 4.74 1.93 -32.71
C ASP A 12 3.47 1.22 -32.24
N LEU A 13 3.56 0.58 -31.06
CA LEU A 13 2.43 -0.16 -30.49
C LEU A 13 1.38 0.86 -30.01
N PRO A 14 0.10 0.64 -30.32
CA PRO A 14 -0.95 1.54 -29.87
C PRO A 14 -0.98 1.61 -28.33
N ASP A 15 -0.86 2.83 -27.80
CA ASP A 15 -0.92 3.13 -26.37
C ASP A 15 -2.38 3.07 -25.89
N PHE A 16 -2.87 1.86 -25.60
CA PHE A 16 -4.20 1.66 -25.01
C PHE A 16 -4.15 1.93 -23.50
N LYS A 17 -4.51 3.16 -23.11
CA LYS A 17 -4.67 3.51 -21.69
C LYS A 17 -6.14 3.42 -21.29
N ILE A 18 -6.48 2.36 -20.55
CA ILE A 18 -7.70 2.35 -19.73
C ILE A 18 -7.63 3.55 -18.77
N PRO A 19 -8.67 4.40 -18.70
CA PRO A 19 -8.76 5.47 -17.73
C PRO A 19 -8.48 4.96 -16.31
N HIS A 20 -7.77 5.76 -15.51
CA HIS A 20 -7.33 5.33 -14.18
C HIS A 20 -8.49 4.87 -13.29
N ALA A 21 -9.62 5.59 -13.31
CA ALA A 21 -10.82 5.22 -12.57
C ALA A 21 -11.41 3.87 -13.02
N GLU A 22 -11.45 3.60 -14.33
CA GLU A 22 -11.92 2.31 -14.86
C GLU A 22 -11.02 1.15 -14.43
N LYS A 23 -9.69 1.38 -14.30
CA LYS A 23 -8.78 0.38 -13.74
C LYS A 23 -9.09 0.06 -12.28
N ILE A 24 -9.38 1.08 -11.46
CA ILE A 24 -9.77 0.92 -10.06
C ILE A 24 -11.07 0.13 -9.97
N GLU A 25 -12.08 0.52 -10.74
CA GLU A 25 -13.38 -0.18 -10.78
C GLU A 25 -13.21 -1.64 -11.20
N TRP A 26 -12.49 -1.91 -12.29
CA TRP A 26 -12.23 -3.26 -12.76
C TRP A 26 -11.52 -4.13 -11.70
N MET A 27 -10.52 -3.60 -10.99
CA MET A 27 -9.85 -4.34 -9.92
C MET A 27 -10.79 -4.67 -8.76
N ILE A 28 -11.64 -3.71 -8.36
CA ILE A 28 -12.64 -3.92 -7.30
C ILE A 28 -13.68 -4.95 -7.71
N GLU A 29 -14.18 -4.89 -8.95
CA GLU A 29 -15.11 -5.89 -9.48
C GLU A 29 -14.50 -7.29 -9.55
N THR A 30 -13.21 -7.38 -9.89
CA THR A 30 -12.52 -8.66 -10.07
C THR A 30 -12.09 -9.29 -8.74
N ASN A 31 -11.58 -8.49 -7.81
CA ASN A 31 -10.91 -8.98 -6.60
C ASN A 31 -11.61 -8.58 -5.29
N GLY A 32 -12.62 -7.70 -5.36
CA GLY A 32 -13.22 -7.03 -4.20
C GLY A 32 -12.43 -5.80 -3.71
N TRP A 33 -11.24 -5.54 -4.26
CA TRP A 33 -10.40 -4.41 -3.87
C TRP A 33 -9.43 -3.99 -4.99
N ALA A 34 -8.96 -2.76 -4.92
CA ALA A 34 -7.92 -2.20 -5.79
C ALA A 34 -6.68 -1.79 -5.00
N LEU A 35 -5.50 -1.92 -5.62
CA LEU A 35 -4.26 -1.31 -5.12
C LEU A 35 -4.01 -0.01 -5.88
N GLU A 36 -3.89 1.10 -5.14
CA GLU A 36 -3.55 2.40 -5.68
C GLU A 36 -2.11 2.77 -5.32
N PRO A 37 -1.16 2.70 -6.27
CA PRO A 37 0.20 3.19 -6.06
C PRO A 37 0.28 4.70 -6.26
N VAL A 38 0.94 5.39 -5.32
CA VAL A 38 1.24 6.83 -5.40
C VAL A 38 2.75 7.00 -5.47
N ALA A 39 3.20 7.72 -6.50
CA ALA A 39 4.62 7.99 -6.73
C ALA A 39 5.19 8.90 -5.62
N ALA A 40 6.48 8.73 -5.35
CA ALA A 40 7.19 9.64 -4.46
C ALA A 40 7.18 11.06 -5.02
N VAL A 41 7.14 12.05 -4.12
CA VAL A 41 7.32 13.48 -4.42
C VAL A 41 8.50 13.97 -3.59
N PRO A 42 9.74 13.80 -4.05
CA PRO A 42 10.94 14.12 -3.27
C PRO A 42 11.07 15.61 -2.92
N ASP A 43 10.51 16.46 -3.78
CA ASP A 43 10.61 17.92 -3.67
C ASP A 43 9.50 18.54 -2.79
N SER A 44 8.61 17.73 -2.18
CA SER A 44 7.65 18.23 -1.20
C SER A 44 8.33 18.55 0.14
N ASP A 45 7.67 19.34 0.98
CA ASP A 45 8.13 19.63 2.35
C ASP A 45 7.07 19.21 3.39
N PRO A 46 7.29 18.13 4.16
CA PRO A 46 8.44 17.21 4.07
C PRO A 46 8.39 16.35 2.78
N PRO A 47 9.51 15.73 2.36
CA PRO A 47 9.53 14.80 1.23
C PRO A 47 8.53 13.65 1.41
N LEU A 48 7.70 13.41 0.39
CA LEU A 48 6.71 12.33 0.40
C LEU A 48 7.30 11.09 -0.27
N PRO A 49 7.56 10.00 0.45
CA PRO A 49 7.98 8.76 -0.18
C PRO A 49 6.83 8.15 -0.98
N GLY A 50 7.16 7.26 -1.91
CA GLY A 50 6.15 6.46 -2.60
C GLY A 50 5.42 5.57 -1.60
N TYR A 51 4.13 5.37 -1.84
CA TYR A 51 3.29 4.50 -1.03
C TYR A 51 2.23 3.85 -1.91
N ALA A 52 1.57 2.85 -1.38
CA ALA A 52 0.37 2.33 -1.99
C ALA A 52 -0.70 2.09 -0.92
N TYR A 53 -1.95 2.23 -1.31
CA TYR A 53 -3.07 1.96 -0.42
C TYR A 53 -4.18 1.18 -1.12
N THR A 54 -5.00 0.50 -0.33
CA THR A 54 -6.12 -0.27 -0.85
C THR A 54 -7.37 0.59 -0.97
N ILE A 55 -8.25 0.21 -1.89
CA ILE A 55 -9.60 0.74 -2.01
C ILE A 55 -10.54 -0.45 -2.08
N GLY A 56 -11.46 -0.57 -1.12
CA GLY A 56 -12.54 -1.57 -1.16
C GLY A 56 -12.48 -2.63 -0.05
N LEU A 57 -11.43 -2.69 0.77
CA LEU A 57 -11.34 -3.71 1.83
C LEU A 57 -12.47 -3.58 2.84
N ASN A 58 -12.83 -2.33 3.17
CA ASN A 58 -13.92 -2.01 4.08
C ASN A 58 -15.24 -2.68 3.65
N GLN A 59 -15.54 -2.65 2.35
CA GLN A 59 -16.78 -3.15 1.78
C GLN A 59 -16.76 -4.66 1.56
N SER A 60 -15.64 -5.19 1.09
CA SER A 60 -15.56 -6.58 0.62
C SER A 60 -15.14 -7.58 1.70
N PHE A 61 -14.33 -7.14 2.68
CA PHE A 61 -13.72 -8.01 3.67
C PHE A 61 -14.03 -7.60 5.11
N SER A 62 -14.83 -6.55 5.33
CA SER A 62 -15.09 -5.98 6.66
C SER A 62 -13.80 -5.65 7.42
N PHE A 63 -12.75 -5.27 6.69
CA PHE A 63 -11.43 -4.93 7.20
C PHE A 63 -11.03 -3.53 6.71
N PRO A 64 -10.39 -2.68 7.53
CA PRO A 64 -9.98 -1.35 7.09
C PRO A 64 -9.11 -1.39 5.83
N ASP A 65 -9.20 -0.34 5.01
CA ASP A 65 -8.24 -0.18 3.93
C ASP A 65 -6.83 -0.01 4.50
N LEU A 66 -5.82 -0.42 3.76
CA LEU A 66 -4.43 -0.43 4.20
C LEU A 66 -3.61 0.58 3.43
N VAL A 67 -2.70 1.27 4.11
CA VAL A 67 -1.65 2.09 3.49
C VAL A 67 -0.27 1.57 3.91
N ILE A 68 0.64 1.46 2.94
CA ILE A 68 2.02 1.04 3.17
C ILE A 68 2.98 2.00 2.44
N PHE A 69 3.89 2.60 3.19
CA PHE A 69 4.91 3.51 2.67
C PHE A 69 6.22 2.79 2.36
N GLY A 70 6.94 3.27 1.35
CA GLY A 70 8.36 2.93 1.15
C GLY A 70 8.65 1.55 0.58
N LEU A 71 7.62 0.76 0.27
CA LEU A 71 7.77 -0.55 -0.35
C LEU A 71 7.36 -0.53 -1.84
N ALA A 72 7.99 -1.40 -2.64
CA ALA A 72 7.62 -1.57 -4.04
C ALA A 72 6.18 -2.09 -4.16
N PRO A 73 5.39 -1.66 -5.18
CA PRO A 73 3.99 -2.07 -5.32
C PRO A 73 3.76 -3.58 -5.32
N VAL A 74 4.69 -4.37 -5.88
CA VAL A 74 4.62 -5.84 -5.87
C VAL A 74 4.73 -6.42 -4.45
N ALA A 75 5.61 -5.86 -3.61
CA ALA A 75 5.76 -6.28 -2.22
C ALA A 75 4.52 -5.88 -1.39
N VAL A 76 4.00 -4.65 -1.62
CA VAL A 76 2.75 -4.23 -1.00
C VAL A 76 1.61 -5.18 -1.37
N LYS A 77 1.44 -5.48 -2.67
CA LYS A 77 0.39 -6.40 -3.11
C LYS A 77 0.48 -7.76 -2.41
N GLY A 78 1.68 -8.35 -2.33
CA GLY A 78 1.89 -9.62 -1.62
C GLY A 78 1.49 -9.55 -0.15
N LEU A 79 1.84 -8.48 0.55
CA LEU A 79 1.43 -8.27 1.95
C LEU A 79 -0.08 -8.13 2.10
N ILE A 80 -0.73 -7.39 1.20
CA ILE A 80 -2.20 -7.24 1.21
C ILE A 80 -2.89 -8.59 0.94
N ASP A 81 -2.41 -9.35 -0.04
CA ASP A 81 -2.94 -10.68 -0.35
C ASP A 81 -2.87 -11.59 0.89
N LEU A 82 -1.73 -11.59 1.60
CA LEU A 82 -1.56 -12.34 2.86
C LEU A 82 -2.53 -11.87 3.95
N VAL A 83 -2.69 -10.56 4.13
CA VAL A 83 -3.65 -10.01 5.12
C VAL A 83 -5.08 -10.45 4.80
N ILE A 84 -5.48 -10.38 3.53
CA ILE A 84 -6.81 -10.81 3.09
C ILE A 84 -7.00 -12.31 3.36
N GLU A 85 -6.00 -13.15 3.11
CA GLU A 85 -6.05 -14.57 3.44
C GLU A 85 -6.26 -14.81 4.94
N GLN A 86 -5.53 -14.10 5.80
CA GLN A 86 -5.71 -14.21 7.25
C GLN A 86 -7.11 -13.76 7.69
N VAL A 87 -7.58 -12.60 7.21
CA VAL A 87 -8.92 -12.09 7.55
C VAL A 87 -10.01 -13.04 7.08
N THR A 88 -9.91 -13.56 5.86
CA THR A 88 -10.92 -14.48 5.30
C THR A 88 -10.90 -15.87 5.93
N SER A 89 -9.78 -16.28 6.53
CA SER A 89 -9.70 -17.49 7.36
C SER A 89 -10.21 -17.29 8.80
N GLY A 90 -10.66 -16.07 9.15
CA GLY A 90 -11.23 -15.75 10.46
C GLY A 90 -10.20 -15.34 11.51
N VAL A 91 -8.96 -15.03 11.10
CA VAL A 91 -7.94 -14.50 12.01
C VAL A 91 -8.26 -13.05 12.35
N GLU A 92 -8.39 -12.76 13.64
CA GLU A 92 -8.47 -11.38 14.12
C GLU A 92 -7.07 -10.76 14.17
N ILE A 93 -6.87 -9.73 13.35
CA ILE A 93 -5.61 -8.98 13.34
C ILE A 93 -5.70 -7.85 14.37
N PRO A 94 -4.86 -7.87 15.43
CA PRO A 94 -4.87 -6.82 16.43
C PRO A 94 -4.37 -5.49 15.85
N ARG A 95 -4.97 -4.40 16.30
CA ARG A 95 -4.63 -3.03 15.90
C ARG A 95 -3.79 -2.36 16.98
N ASP A 96 -2.93 -1.44 16.55
CA ASP A 96 -2.20 -0.51 17.43
C ASP A 96 -1.25 -1.17 18.45
N VAL A 97 -0.90 -2.43 18.22
CA VAL A 97 0.07 -3.21 19.00
C VAL A 97 1.01 -3.97 18.06
N PRO A 98 2.28 -4.22 18.46
CA PRO A 98 3.18 -5.07 17.69
C PRO A 98 2.67 -6.51 17.58
N LEU A 99 2.76 -7.09 16.39
CA LEU A 99 2.48 -8.51 16.14
C LEU A 99 3.59 -9.16 15.32
N VAL A 100 3.71 -10.48 15.43
CA VAL A 100 4.59 -11.35 14.63
C VAL A 100 3.74 -12.32 13.80
N GLY A 101 4.36 -12.99 12.83
CA GLY A 101 3.73 -14.05 12.04
C GLY A 101 3.16 -13.62 10.68
N LEU A 102 3.11 -12.31 10.39
CA LEU A 102 2.79 -11.81 9.06
C LEU A 102 4.03 -11.66 8.17
N LEU A 103 5.13 -11.19 8.74
CA LEU A 103 6.40 -10.99 8.05
C LEU A 103 7.34 -12.17 8.30
N ASP A 104 8.20 -12.46 7.33
CA ASP A 104 9.21 -13.51 7.45
C ASP A 104 10.20 -13.25 8.62
N ASN A 105 10.87 -14.30 9.07
CA ASN A 105 11.90 -14.27 10.10
C ASN A 105 11.43 -13.71 11.46
N GLU A 106 10.17 -13.94 11.84
CA GLU A 106 9.58 -13.44 13.09
C GLU A 106 9.65 -11.91 13.22
N LEU A 107 9.73 -11.20 12.09
CA LEU A 107 9.75 -9.76 12.09
C LEU A 107 8.39 -9.21 12.54
N ARG A 108 8.45 -8.18 13.39
CA ARG A 108 7.27 -7.51 13.94
C ARG A 108 6.71 -6.50 12.96
N CYS A 109 5.40 -6.37 12.88
CA CYS A 109 4.73 -5.24 12.25
C CYS A 109 3.62 -4.69 13.17
N ILE A 110 3.09 -3.51 12.83
CA ILE A 110 1.93 -2.94 13.51
C ILE A 110 0.89 -2.54 12.45
N PHE A 111 -0.37 -2.79 12.73
CA PHE A 111 -1.50 -2.18 12.02
C PHE A 111 -1.97 -0.96 12.80
N SER A 112 -1.42 0.22 12.47
CA SER A 112 -1.69 1.47 13.20
C SER A 112 -2.90 2.19 12.62
N THR A 113 -3.87 2.53 13.46
CA THR A 113 -5.08 3.29 13.12
C THR A 113 -4.72 4.67 12.58
N VAL A 114 -5.24 5.02 11.40
CA VAL A 114 -4.99 6.32 10.74
C VAL A 114 -6.20 7.23 10.90
N ASP A 115 -5.97 8.50 11.27
CA ASP A 115 -7.00 9.54 11.12
C ASP A 115 -7.16 9.89 9.63
N VAL A 116 -8.09 9.20 8.97
CA VAL A 116 -8.32 9.37 7.53
C VAL A 116 -8.74 10.78 7.16
N LYS A 117 -9.40 11.51 8.06
CA LYS A 117 -9.84 12.89 7.79
C LYS A 117 -8.64 13.84 7.79
N ALA A 118 -7.73 13.69 8.75
CA ALA A 118 -6.49 14.46 8.79
C ALA A 118 -5.58 14.16 7.58
N HIS A 119 -5.62 12.92 7.07
CA HIS A 119 -4.76 12.43 5.99
C HIS A 119 -5.45 12.24 4.64
N ALA A 120 -6.66 12.78 4.44
CA ALA A 120 -7.46 12.55 3.23
C ALA A 120 -6.75 12.96 1.92
N HIS A 121 -5.82 13.91 1.99
CA HIS A 121 -4.99 14.36 0.87
C HIS A 121 -4.06 13.26 0.32
N LEU A 122 -3.80 12.20 1.09
CA LEU A 122 -3.04 11.03 0.64
C LEU A 122 -3.93 10.00 -0.10
N PHE A 123 -5.25 10.04 0.10
CA PHE A 123 -6.15 8.99 -0.38
C PHE A 123 -7.12 9.49 -1.47
N THR A 124 -6.68 10.44 -2.30
CA THR A 124 -7.57 11.18 -3.19
C THR A 124 -8.34 10.31 -4.18
N THR A 125 -7.73 9.25 -4.73
CA THR A 125 -8.41 8.30 -5.62
C THR A 125 -9.50 7.54 -4.88
N GLY A 126 -9.20 6.99 -3.70
CA GLY A 126 -10.18 6.30 -2.85
C GLY A 126 -11.34 7.19 -2.40
N VAL A 127 -11.03 8.44 -1.99
CA VAL A 127 -12.03 9.44 -1.60
C VAL A 127 -12.96 9.77 -2.78
N LYS A 128 -12.41 9.97 -3.99
CA LYS A 128 -13.21 10.21 -5.20
C LYS A 128 -14.10 9.02 -5.54
N TRP A 129 -13.53 7.82 -5.52
CA TRP A 129 -14.26 6.57 -5.80
C TRP A 129 -15.44 6.39 -4.84
N ASN A 130 -15.24 6.64 -3.55
CA ASN A 130 -16.28 6.51 -2.52
C ASN A 130 -17.18 7.76 -2.38
N ARG A 131 -17.24 8.62 -3.42
CA ARG A 131 -18.09 9.82 -3.48
C ARG A 131 -17.89 10.78 -2.29
N GLY A 132 -16.64 10.93 -1.87
CA GLY A 132 -16.25 11.79 -0.74
C GLY A 132 -16.35 11.14 0.64
N LYS A 133 -16.84 9.89 0.74
CA LYS A 133 -16.84 9.15 2.00
C LYS A 133 -15.46 8.55 2.28
N VAL A 134 -15.07 8.55 3.53
CA VAL A 134 -13.84 7.89 4.02
C VAL A 134 -14.25 6.71 4.90
N GLY A 135 -13.72 5.53 4.60
CA GLY A 135 -13.81 4.35 5.48
C GLY A 135 -12.69 4.34 6.50
N ASP A 136 -12.57 3.25 7.25
CA ASP A 136 -11.44 3.06 8.16
C ASP A 136 -10.16 2.78 7.36
N MET A 137 -9.02 3.22 7.90
CA MET A 137 -7.70 2.97 7.32
C MET A 137 -6.72 2.56 8.42
N LEU A 138 -5.87 1.57 8.13
CA LEU A 138 -4.72 1.20 8.94
C LEU A 138 -3.44 1.41 8.13
N GLN A 139 -2.41 1.92 8.77
CA GLN A 139 -1.05 1.88 8.25
C GLN A 139 -0.41 0.55 8.66
N LEU A 140 0.07 -0.24 7.71
CA LEU A 140 0.96 -1.36 8.02
C LEU A 140 2.37 -0.80 8.20
N VAL A 141 2.82 -0.74 9.46
CA VAL A 141 4.15 -0.28 9.84
C VAL A 141 5.10 -1.48 9.87
N TRP A 142 6.12 -1.44 9.02
CA TRP A 142 7.13 -2.50 8.89
C TRP A 142 8.46 -2.13 9.58
N PRO A 143 9.26 -3.12 10.00
CA PRO A 143 10.49 -2.88 10.75
C PRO A 143 11.70 -2.71 9.83
N ASP A 144 12.81 -2.17 10.35
CA ASP A 144 14.08 -2.20 9.65
C ASP A 144 14.67 -3.63 9.57
N ARG A 145 15.84 -3.76 8.94
CA ARG A 145 16.52 -5.07 8.77
C ARG A 145 16.93 -5.74 10.08
N ASN A 146 16.97 -4.98 11.18
CA ASN A 146 17.30 -5.48 12.51
C ASN A 146 16.03 -5.79 13.33
N GLY A 147 14.84 -5.61 12.76
CA GLY A 147 13.57 -5.87 13.42
C GLY A 147 13.07 -4.74 14.32
N TRP A 148 13.67 -3.55 14.25
CA TRP A 148 13.18 -2.38 14.99
C TRP A 148 12.06 -1.71 14.22
N LEU A 149 11.02 -1.28 14.92
CA LEU A 149 9.93 -0.48 14.39
C LEU A 149 10.27 1.02 14.49
N PRO A 150 9.69 1.90 13.64
CA PRO A 150 10.00 3.33 13.62
C PRO A 150 9.94 4.07 14.96
N TYR A 151 9.11 3.57 15.88
CA TYR A 151 8.89 4.13 17.23
C TYR A 151 9.99 3.74 18.24
N GLU A 152 10.85 2.78 17.90
CA GLU A 152 11.88 2.25 18.80
C GLU A 152 13.22 2.96 18.58
N SER A 153 14.00 3.12 19.66
CA SER A 153 15.28 3.85 19.61
C SER A 153 16.33 3.17 18.72
N GLY A 154 16.21 1.86 18.49
CA GLY A 154 17.10 1.09 17.63
C GLY A 154 16.83 1.23 16.14
N PHE A 155 15.73 1.87 15.74
CA PHE A 155 15.34 1.99 14.34
C PHE A 155 16.35 2.80 13.52
N ASP A 156 16.71 2.25 12.35
CA ASP A 156 17.55 2.93 11.37
C ASP A 156 16.98 4.31 11.01
N ALA A 157 17.70 5.36 11.44
CA ALA A 157 17.29 6.73 11.26
C ALA A 157 17.12 7.13 9.79
N SER A 158 17.88 6.50 8.88
CA SER A 158 17.78 6.76 7.44
C SER A 158 16.43 6.32 6.84
N MET A 159 15.74 5.39 7.51
CA MET A 159 14.48 4.82 7.03
C MET A 159 13.25 5.60 7.49
N ARG A 160 13.41 6.59 8.40
CA ARG A 160 12.28 7.41 8.89
C ARG A 160 11.59 8.20 7.78
N MET A 161 12.36 8.68 6.81
CA MET A 161 11.81 9.40 5.64
C MET A 161 11.19 8.47 4.61
N VAL A 162 11.54 7.18 4.64
CA VAL A 162 11.01 6.15 3.73
C VAL A 162 9.64 5.67 4.19
N GLN A 163 9.40 5.65 5.51
CA GLN A 163 8.14 5.27 6.12
C GLN A 163 7.72 6.31 7.18
N PRO A 164 7.08 7.42 6.76
CA PRO A 164 6.42 8.30 7.71
C PRO A 164 5.33 7.53 8.46
N THR A 165 5.23 7.75 9.76
CA THR A 165 4.19 7.18 10.61
C THR A 165 3.04 8.17 10.73
N ILE A 166 1.93 7.89 10.04
CA ILE A 166 0.69 8.69 10.09
C ILE A 166 -0.40 8.02 10.94
N GLY A 167 -0.22 6.74 11.27
CA GLY A 167 -1.07 6.05 12.23
C GLY A 167 -0.71 6.40 13.67
N ILE A 168 -1.61 6.09 14.60
CA ILE A 168 -1.37 6.30 16.03
C ILE A 168 -0.13 5.52 16.46
N ALA A 169 0.66 6.14 17.34
CA ALA A 169 1.79 5.45 17.95
C ALA A 169 1.26 4.26 18.79
N PRO A 170 1.88 3.09 18.68
CA PRO A 170 1.48 1.93 19.46
C PRO A 170 1.65 2.20 20.95
N THR A 171 0.84 1.53 21.76
CA THR A 171 1.15 1.43 23.19
C THR A 171 2.21 0.35 23.35
N LEU A 172 3.46 0.76 23.60
CA LEU A 172 4.60 -0.13 23.82
C LEU A 172 4.70 -0.60 25.27
#